data_AF-D7I9Q2-F1
#
_entry.id   AF-D7I9Q2-F1
#
_cell.length_a   1.000
_cell.length_b   1.000
_cell.length_c   1.000
_cell.angle_alpha   90.00
_cell.angle_beta   90.00
_cell.angle_gamma   90.00
#
_symmetry.space_group_name_H-M   'P 1'
#
loop_
_entity.id
_entity.type
_entity.pdbx_description
1 polymer ?
#
loop_
_entity_poly.entity_id
_entity_poly.type
_entity_poly.pdbx_seq_one_letter_code
_entity_poly.pdbx_strand_id
1 'polypeptide(L)'
;MMFACEAELSPITIKPDPVFDKTGLYTVNTISIYDEQETVVNISRIYGLSKELDLTIGVDETLLTEYNNLNGTNYQLMPAEYYDFPSAIKLNKTDKVVELPVVIKPKALAAKGISTANNYVLPLSLNASSVEVEDKGDAAQVLLIPNIVKPTFTVKVPEENFSLSFIRDVLLPQTVEIEATSNFTTIDANMVTYEASATAVEVYNDANDVDYKLLPSEYYKVNTGVLDPETMNYKTSITFTCGKMESDDIFLLPLVMASDVYQIQQKEPIYVLVQLNTLKMWVTGADQVVVNKSGNGKISVEMNAPISNEQPVKLTVDNSLVESYNAANNTSFIPFDPSKVNVSTEAITAGEKKVDVSYQVDLTSMPFDGTDSYLLALVLDESELFTGTKVESGVIYIQPFRTLAGDYEKEIWGEEKNNRITAPAIYLAGENGWPASQNEKAHKYCINYNNKWSGGVIHFNILDESVEGYPDRKKLGDFIDRANENYGRGHDQVIDNGSWVDMKTGVVHFDLKVVDTAYKDEGGFPIQYNFTPNF
;
A
#
# COMPACT_ATOMS: atom_id res chain seq x y z
N MET A 1 56.13 -87.79 -13.58
CA MET A 1 55.04 -87.39 -12.66
C MET A 1 54.94 -85.87 -12.70
N MET A 2 53.93 -85.34 -13.37
CA MET A 2 53.21 -84.11 -13.00
C MET A 2 51.84 -84.25 -13.65
N PHE A 3 50.81 -84.48 -12.83
CA PHE A 3 49.42 -84.33 -13.23
C PHE A 3 49.11 -82.84 -13.16
N ALA A 4 48.85 -82.21 -14.30
CA ALA A 4 48.19 -80.91 -14.33
C ALA A 4 46.68 -81.17 -14.19
N CYS A 5 46.12 -80.75 -13.07
CA CYS A 5 44.69 -80.77 -12.81
C CYS A 5 44.15 -79.44 -13.35
N GLU A 6 43.57 -79.44 -14.56
CA GLU A 6 42.71 -78.35 -15.00
C GLU A 6 41.36 -78.51 -14.30
N ALA A 7 41.12 -77.68 -13.30
CA ALA A 7 39.78 -77.51 -12.76
C ALA A 7 39.00 -76.62 -13.74
N GLU A 8 38.02 -77.19 -14.46
CA GLU A 8 37.02 -76.40 -15.16
C GLU A 8 36.24 -75.58 -14.13
N LEU A 9 36.49 -74.26 -14.09
CA LEU A 9 35.64 -73.34 -13.35
C LEU A 9 34.29 -73.27 -14.06
N SER A 10 33.22 -73.58 -13.34
CA SER A 10 31.86 -73.45 -13.87
C SER A 10 31.61 -72.00 -14.34
N PRO A 11 30.89 -71.80 -15.47
CA PRO A 11 30.63 -70.46 -15.97
C PRO A 11 29.88 -69.61 -14.92
N ILE A 12 30.35 -68.38 -14.68
CA ILE A 12 29.70 -67.43 -13.79
C ILE A 12 28.33 -67.09 -14.37
N THR A 13 27.28 -67.55 -13.70
CA THR A 13 25.89 -67.21 -14.03
C THR A 13 25.49 -65.99 -13.23
N ILE A 14 25.34 -64.84 -13.89
CA ILE A 14 24.83 -63.61 -13.26
C ILE A 14 23.32 -63.59 -13.42
N LYS A 15 22.58 -63.70 -12.31
CA LYS A 15 21.12 -63.63 -12.28
C LYS A 15 20.65 -62.17 -12.10
N PRO A 16 19.63 -61.71 -12.84
CA PRO A 16 19.05 -60.40 -12.62
C PRO A 16 18.36 -60.28 -11.26
N ASP A 17 18.29 -59.08 -10.70
CA ASP A 17 17.79 -58.86 -9.34
C ASP A 17 16.73 -57.74 -9.25
N PRO A 18 15.57 -57.92 -9.88
CA PRO A 18 14.50 -56.93 -9.78
C PRO A 18 14.01 -56.83 -8.33
N VAL A 19 13.94 -55.60 -7.81
CA VAL A 19 13.43 -55.27 -6.48
C VAL A 19 12.52 -54.05 -6.56
N PHE A 20 11.50 -54.00 -5.71
CA PHE A 20 10.71 -52.78 -5.54
C PHE A 20 11.54 -51.72 -4.79
N ASP A 21 11.38 -50.46 -5.17
CA ASP A 21 11.97 -49.32 -4.44
C ASP A 21 11.25 -49.04 -3.11
N LYS A 22 9.99 -49.42 -3.03
CA LYS A 22 9.14 -49.41 -1.84
C LYS A 22 9.01 -50.86 -1.36
N THR A 23 9.42 -51.14 -0.13
CA THR A 23 9.33 -52.47 0.47
C THR A 23 8.62 -52.40 1.83
N GLY A 24 8.08 -53.53 2.29
CA GLY A 24 7.27 -53.58 3.51
C GLY A 24 5.94 -52.81 3.36
N LEU A 25 5.40 -52.30 4.47
CA LEU A 25 4.14 -51.56 4.50
C LEU A 25 4.36 -50.10 4.07
N TYR A 26 3.90 -49.76 2.87
CA TYR A 26 4.01 -48.44 2.27
C TYR A 26 2.66 -47.73 2.21
N THR A 27 2.60 -46.50 2.72
CA THR A 27 1.37 -45.71 2.79
C THR A 27 1.13 -44.87 1.54
N VAL A 28 -0.08 -44.93 0.99
CA VAL A 28 -0.56 -44.13 -0.14
C VAL A 28 -1.53 -43.08 0.37
N ASN A 29 -1.08 -41.83 0.51
CA ASN A 29 -1.93 -40.73 0.97
C ASN A 29 -2.87 -40.26 -0.14
N THR A 30 -4.16 -40.07 0.19
CA THR A 30 -5.15 -39.61 -0.79
C THR A 30 -6.40 -39.03 -0.11
N ILE A 31 -7.29 -38.43 -0.89
CA ILE A 31 -8.52 -37.80 -0.41
C ILE A 31 -9.73 -38.61 -0.86
N SER A 32 -10.72 -38.77 0.02
CA SER A 32 -11.91 -39.58 -0.24
C SER A 32 -12.80 -39.09 -1.39
N ILE A 33 -12.55 -37.90 -1.95
CA ILE A 33 -13.33 -37.37 -3.08
C ILE A 33 -12.78 -37.79 -4.43
N TYR A 34 -11.52 -38.22 -4.50
CA TYR A 34 -10.89 -38.60 -5.76
C TYR A 34 -11.43 -39.94 -6.23
N ASP A 35 -11.90 -39.97 -7.48
CA ASP A 35 -12.35 -41.21 -8.11
C ASP A 35 -11.18 -42.20 -8.22
N GLU A 36 -9.99 -41.70 -8.57
CA GLU A 36 -8.76 -42.47 -8.74
C GLU A 36 -7.55 -41.74 -8.14
N GLN A 37 -6.61 -42.52 -7.61
CA GLN A 37 -5.29 -42.07 -7.15
C GLN A 37 -4.23 -43.02 -7.69
N GLU A 38 -3.34 -42.50 -8.53
CA GLU A 38 -2.17 -43.25 -8.97
C GLU A 38 -1.01 -43.10 -7.97
N THR A 39 -0.35 -44.21 -7.67
CA THR A 39 0.97 -44.25 -7.03
C THR A 39 1.91 -45.09 -7.90
N VAL A 40 3.10 -44.57 -8.17
CA VAL A 40 4.13 -45.34 -8.88
C VAL A 40 4.95 -46.13 -7.88
N VAL A 41 5.12 -47.42 -8.13
CA VAL A 41 6.10 -48.27 -7.45
C VAL A 41 7.19 -48.57 -8.47
N ASN A 42 8.45 -48.27 -8.18
CA ASN A 42 9.52 -48.54 -9.14
C ASN A 42 10.09 -49.93 -8.92
N ILE A 43 10.40 -50.61 -10.02
CA ILE A 43 11.16 -51.85 -10.00
C ILE A 43 12.55 -51.56 -10.53
N SER A 44 13.57 -51.79 -9.70
CA SER A 44 14.97 -51.52 -10.02
C SER A 44 15.81 -52.78 -10.01
N ARG A 45 17.00 -52.72 -10.61
CA ARG A 45 18.01 -53.80 -10.60
C ARG A 45 19.42 -53.23 -10.47
N ILE A 46 20.39 -54.04 -10.04
CA ILE A 46 21.78 -53.61 -9.96
C ILE A 46 22.41 -53.53 -11.37
N TYR A 47 23.23 -52.51 -11.60
CA TYR A 47 23.89 -52.27 -12.89
C TYR A 47 24.87 -53.40 -13.25
N GLY A 48 24.73 -53.98 -14.44
CA GLY A 48 25.60 -55.06 -14.95
C GLY A 48 24.87 -56.19 -15.68
N LEU A 49 23.53 -56.21 -15.65
CA LEU A 49 22.69 -57.31 -16.10
C LEU A 49 22.04 -57.02 -17.46
N SER A 50 22.79 -57.31 -18.53
CA SER A 50 22.46 -57.05 -19.95
C SER A 50 21.32 -57.89 -20.54
N LYS A 51 20.32 -58.32 -19.75
CA LYS A 51 19.15 -59.07 -20.23
C LYS A 51 17.87 -58.26 -20.05
N GLU A 52 16.99 -58.37 -21.03
CA GLU A 52 15.62 -57.88 -20.95
C GLU A 52 14.84 -58.76 -19.97
N LEU A 53 13.97 -58.16 -19.16
CA LEU A 53 13.09 -58.88 -18.22
C LEU A 53 11.63 -58.57 -18.53
N ASP A 54 10.84 -59.62 -18.74
CA ASP A 54 9.39 -59.53 -18.67
C ASP A 54 8.99 -60.01 -17.27
N LEU A 55 8.50 -59.08 -16.45
CA LEU A 55 8.10 -59.32 -15.07
C LEU A 55 6.59 -59.49 -15.00
N THR A 56 6.14 -60.52 -14.29
CA THR A 56 4.72 -60.71 -13.95
C THR A 56 4.50 -60.27 -12.52
N ILE A 57 3.63 -59.29 -12.33
CA ILE A 57 3.27 -58.75 -11.01
C ILE A 57 1.90 -59.30 -10.65
N GLY A 58 1.74 -59.72 -9.40
CA GLY A 58 0.43 -60.15 -8.92
C GLY A 58 0.24 -59.86 -7.44
N VAL A 59 -0.97 -60.16 -7.01
CA VAL A 59 -1.37 -60.05 -5.60
C VAL A 59 -0.95 -61.31 -4.87
N ASP A 60 -0.25 -61.16 -3.74
CA ASP A 60 0.17 -62.27 -2.89
C ASP A 60 -0.40 -62.13 -1.48
N GLU A 61 -1.52 -62.82 -1.25
CA GLU A 61 -2.25 -62.79 0.02
C GLU A 61 -1.46 -63.37 1.20
N THR A 62 -0.44 -64.20 0.93
CA THR A 62 0.37 -64.82 1.98
C THR A 62 1.22 -63.77 2.69
N LEU A 63 1.68 -62.74 1.97
CA LEU A 63 2.48 -61.63 2.51
C LEU A 63 1.70 -60.81 3.53
N LEU A 64 0.42 -60.56 3.27
CA LEU A 64 -0.44 -59.85 4.21
C LEU A 64 -0.65 -60.68 5.48
N THR A 65 -0.81 -61.99 5.34
CA THR A 65 -0.97 -62.91 6.46
C THR A 65 0.28 -62.93 7.34
N GLU A 66 1.46 -63.02 6.73
CA GLU A 66 2.74 -62.98 7.43
C GLU A 66 2.96 -61.63 8.14
N TYR A 67 2.69 -60.52 7.44
CA TYR A 67 2.79 -59.19 8.01
C TYR A 67 1.89 -59.02 9.23
N ASN A 68 0.62 -59.44 9.14
CA ASN A 68 -0.34 -59.36 10.25
C ASN A 68 0.11 -60.19 11.46
N ASN A 69 0.58 -61.42 11.23
CA ASN A 69 1.07 -62.28 12.32
C ASN A 69 2.31 -61.71 12.99
N LEU A 70 3.24 -61.13 12.22
CA LEU A 70 4.48 -60.56 12.71
C LEU A 70 4.25 -59.28 13.53
N ASN A 71 3.32 -58.43 13.08
CA ASN A 71 3.10 -57.09 13.65
C ASN A 71 1.89 -56.99 14.59
N GLY A 72 1.13 -58.07 14.78
CA GLY A 72 -0.08 -58.07 15.60
C GLY A 72 -1.19 -57.19 15.03
N THR A 73 -1.22 -57.00 13.71
CA THR A 73 -2.22 -56.19 13.00
C THR A 73 -3.35 -57.07 12.45
N ASN A 74 -4.44 -56.44 12.02
CA ASN A 74 -5.60 -57.12 11.44
C ASN A 74 -6.04 -56.46 10.13
N TYR A 75 -5.07 -56.18 9.26
CA TYR A 75 -5.32 -55.61 7.94
C TYR A 75 -6.03 -56.62 7.05
N GLN A 76 -6.90 -56.12 6.18
CA GLN A 76 -7.69 -56.92 5.25
C GLN A 76 -7.15 -56.77 3.83
N LEU A 77 -7.31 -57.80 3.00
CA LEU A 77 -6.96 -57.72 1.58
C LEU A 77 -7.84 -56.69 0.88
N MET A 78 -7.25 -55.77 0.12
CA MET A 78 -7.99 -54.81 -0.69
C MET A 78 -8.80 -55.55 -1.77
N PRO A 79 -10.12 -55.30 -1.89
CA PRO A 79 -10.92 -55.94 -2.94
C PRO A 79 -10.54 -55.47 -4.36
N ALA A 80 -10.61 -56.40 -5.33
CA ALA A 80 -10.13 -56.20 -6.70
C ALA A 80 -10.83 -55.08 -7.47
N GLU A 81 -12.07 -54.72 -7.12
CA GLU A 81 -12.80 -53.63 -7.77
C GLU A 81 -12.17 -52.23 -7.52
N TYR A 82 -11.31 -52.12 -6.51
CA TYR A 82 -10.80 -50.85 -6.00
C TYR A 82 -9.36 -50.50 -6.36
N TYR A 83 -8.67 -51.37 -7.09
CA TYR A 83 -7.35 -51.08 -7.59
C TYR A 83 -7.22 -51.54 -9.05
N ASP A 84 -6.24 -50.98 -9.74
CA ASP A 84 -5.81 -51.43 -11.05
C ASP A 84 -4.29 -51.27 -11.19
N PHE A 85 -3.64 -52.20 -11.86
CA PHE A 85 -2.21 -52.13 -12.18
C PHE A 85 -1.88 -53.08 -13.34
N PRO A 86 -0.87 -52.77 -14.16
CA PRO A 86 -0.44 -53.69 -15.21
C PRO A 86 0.22 -54.93 -14.58
N SER A 87 -0.37 -56.10 -14.79
CA SER A 87 0.16 -57.37 -14.30
C SER A 87 1.42 -57.85 -15.03
N ALA A 88 1.81 -57.19 -16.12
CA ALA A 88 3.01 -57.47 -16.88
C ALA A 88 3.78 -56.16 -17.14
N ILE A 89 5.04 -56.12 -16.71
CA ILE A 89 5.93 -54.97 -16.86
C ILE A 89 7.23 -55.42 -17.52
N LYS A 90 7.71 -54.63 -18.49
CA LYS A 90 8.94 -54.90 -19.22
C LYS A 90 10.06 -53.98 -18.75
N LEU A 91 11.15 -54.56 -18.23
CA LEU A 91 12.39 -53.84 -17.92
C LEU A 91 13.41 -54.10 -19.04
N ASN A 92 13.62 -53.09 -19.91
CA ASN A 92 14.48 -53.25 -21.07
C ASN A 92 15.94 -53.47 -20.66
N LYS A 93 16.75 -54.05 -21.54
CA LYS A 93 18.16 -54.38 -21.31
C LYS A 93 19.04 -53.22 -20.81
N THR A 94 18.74 -51.98 -21.18
CA THR A 94 19.51 -50.79 -20.79
C THR A 94 18.98 -50.08 -19.56
N ASP A 95 17.74 -50.38 -19.18
CA ASP A 95 17.03 -49.61 -18.15
C ASP A 95 17.42 -50.11 -16.77
N LYS A 96 17.63 -49.18 -15.84
CA LYS A 96 17.89 -49.54 -14.43
C LYS A 96 16.62 -49.63 -13.61
N VAL A 97 15.57 -48.98 -14.08
CA VAL A 97 14.31 -48.77 -13.38
C VAL A 97 13.18 -48.83 -14.39
N VAL A 98 12.05 -49.42 -13.99
CA VAL A 98 10.77 -49.33 -14.69
C VAL A 98 9.68 -48.97 -13.69
N GLU A 99 8.71 -48.17 -14.13
CA GLU A 99 7.59 -47.71 -13.32
C GLU A 99 6.43 -48.73 -13.38
N LEU A 100 5.92 -49.13 -12.21
CA LEU A 100 4.65 -49.83 -12.05
C LEU A 100 3.60 -48.84 -11.52
N PRO A 101 2.73 -48.28 -12.37
CA PRO A 101 1.62 -47.45 -11.92
C PRO A 101 0.57 -48.33 -11.23
N VAL A 102 0.20 -47.97 -10.01
CA VAL A 102 -0.87 -48.62 -9.25
C VAL A 102 -1.95 -47.58 -8.99
N VAL A 103 -3.14 -47.81 -9.52
CA VAL A 103 -4.31 -46.95 -9.31
C VAL A 103 -5.13 -47.53 -8.17
N ILE A 104 -5.46 -46.69 -7.18
CA ILE A 104 -6.44 -46.97 -6.13
C ILE A 104 -7.69 -46.15 -6.44
N LYS A 105 -8.88 -46.58 -5.99
CA LYS A 105 -10.14 -45.85 -6.13
C LYS A 105 -10.67 -45.33 -4.78
N PRO A 106 -10.13 -44.21 -4.24
CA PRO A 106 -10.37 -43.78 -2.86
C PRO A 106 -11.84 -43.53 -2.54
N LYS A 107 -12.57 -42.85 -3.43
CA LYS A 107 -13.99 -42.54 -3.23
C LYS A 107 -14.85 -43.80 -3.11
N ALA A 108 -14.61 -44.78 -3.97
CA ALA A 108 -15.32 -46.05 -3.93
C ALA A 108 -14.96 -46.86 -2.68
N LEU A 109 -13.69 -46.81 -2.24
CA LEU A 109 -13.22 -47.43 -0.99
C LEU A 109 -13.89 -46.79 0.24
N ALA A 110 -13.87 -45.46 0.29
CA ALA A 110 -14.35 -44.66 1.42
C ALA A 110 -15.87 -44.70 1.59
N ALA A 111 -16.63 -45.09 0.55
CA ALA A 111 -18.08 -45.29 0.64
C ALA A 111 -18.49 -46.34 1.69
N LYS A 112 -17.58 -47.27 2.04
CA LYS A 112 -17.76 -48.27 3.12
C LYS A 112 -17.32 -47.77 4.50
N GLY A 113 -16.93 -46.49 4.61
CA GLY A 113 -16.35 -45.87 5.79
C GLY A 113 -14.82 -45.76 5.70
N ILE A 114 -14.28 -44.59 6.05
CA ILE A 114 -12.84 -44.29 5.94
C ILE A 114 -11.98 -45.22 6.81
N SER A 115 -12.43 -45.52 8.03
CA SER A 115 -11.70 -46.45 8.92
C SER A 115 -11.60 -47.86 8.31
N THR A 116 -12.66 -48.32 7.64
CA THR A 116 -12.66 -49.60 6.90
C THR A 116 -11.70 -49.52 5.70
N ALA A 117 -11.79 -48.44 4.94
CA ALA A 117 -10.99 -48.21 3.75
C ALA A 117 -9.47 -48.21 4.05
N ASN A 118 -9.07 -47.55 5.15
CA ASN A 118 -7.68 -47.48 5.60
C ASN A 118 -7.20 -48.76 6.32
N ASN A 119 -8.03 -49.80 6.41
CA ASN A 119 -7.64 -51.12 6.90
C ASN A 119 -7.35 -52.11 5.75
N TYR A 120 -7.57 -51.71 4.49
CA TYR A 120 -7.29 -52.55 3.34
C TYR A 120 -5.84 -52.42 2.88
N VAL A 121 -5.23 -53.53 2.47
CA VAL A 121 -3.86 -53.59 1.98
C VAL A 121 -3.81 -54.34 0.65
N LEU A 122 -3.05 -53.80 -0.30
CA LEU A 122 -2.74 -54.44 -1.58
C LEU A 122 -1.31 -54.99 -1.52
N PRO A 123 -1.11 -56.29 -1.27
CA PRO A 123 0.19 -56.93 -1.28
C PRO A 123 0.58 -57.29 -2.72
N LEU A 124 1.62 -56.67 -3.27
CA LEU A 124 2.16 -56.96 -4.59
C LEU A 124 3.50 -57.68 -4.48
N SER A 125 3.71 -58.66 -5.36
CA SER A 125 4.97 -59.39 -5.47
C SER A 125 5.35 -59.64 -6.93
N LEU A 126 6.66 -59.86 -7.14
CA LEU A 126 7.20 -60.31 -8.41
C LEU A 126 6.94 -61.82 -8.59
N ASN A 127 5.78 -62.19 -9.11
CA ASN A 127 5.34 -63.59 -9.25
C ASN A 127 6.18 -64.42 -10.23
N ALA A 128 6.62 -63.81 -11.33
CA ALA A 128 7.41 -64.52 -12.34
C ALA A 128 8.29 -63.56 -13.15
N SER A 129 9.32 -64.12 -13.78
CA SER A 129 10.18 -63.43 -14.74
C SER A 129 10.47 -64.33 -15.95
N SER A 130 10.70 -63.74 -17.13
CA SER A 130 11.09 -64.47 -18.34
C SER A 130 12.46 -65.16 -18.24
N VAL A 131 13.27 -64.82 -17.24
CA VAL A 131 14.53 -65.50 -16.90
C VAL A 131 14.62 -65.75 -15.40
N GLU A 132 15.50 -66.66 -14.98
CA GLU A 132 15.76 -66.88 -13.56
C GLU A 132 16.41 -65.64 -12.92
N VAL A 133 15.79 -65.14 -11.85
CA VAL A 133 16.23 -63.97 -11.08
C VAL A 133 16.82 -64.38 -9.73
N GLU A 134 17.59 -63.49 -9.11
CA GLU A 134 18.04 -63.66 -7.73
C GLU A 134 16.86 -63.54 -6.77
N ASP A 135 16.80 -64.44 -5.79
CA ASP A 135 15.81 -64.35 -4.71
C ASP A 135 16.22 -63.21 -3.76
N LYS A 136 15.40 -62.15 -3.75
CA LYS A 136 15.62 -60.96 -2.93
C LYS A 136 14.68 -60.90 -1.72
N GLY A 137 13.93 -61.98 -1.44
CA GLY A 137 12.99 -62.05 -0.33
C GLY A 137 12.05 -60.84 -0.27
N ASP A 138 11.98 -60.19 0.90
CA ASP A 138 11.14 -59.02 1.17
C ASP A 138 11.34 -57.85 0.18
N ALA A 139 12.50 -57.75 -0.49
CA ALA A 139 12.74 -56.68 -1.46
C ALA A 139 12.05 -56.92 -2.82
N ALA A 140 11.53 -58.12 -3.07
CA ALA A 140 10.70 -58.44 -4.24
C ALA A 140 9.19 -58.22 -3.97
N GLN A 141 8.84 -57.56 -2.86
CA GLN A 141 7.48 -57.45 -2.34
C GLN A 141 7.17 -56.05 -1.80
N VAL A 142 5.91 -55.63 -1.88
CA VAL A 142 5.41 -54.38 -1.29
C VAL A 142 3.97 -54.54 -0.81
N LEU A 143 3.66 -53.99 0.37
CA LEU A 143 2.30 -53.91 0.91
C LEU A 143 1.82 -52.45 0.82
N LEU A 144 0.92 -52.16 -0.12
CA LEU A 144 0.37 -50.81 -0.27
C LEU A 144 -0.87 -50.64 0.61
N ILE A 145 -0.82 -49.71 1.56
CA ILE A 145 -1.95 -49.35 2.43
C ILE A 145 -2.40 -47.92 2.12
N PRO A 146 -3.69 -47.66 1.86
CA PRO A 146 -4.15 -46.31 1.63
C PRO A 146 -4.33 -45.57 2.96
N ASN A 147 -3.98 -44.29 2.97
CA ASN A 147 -4.35 -43.33 4.01
C ASN A 147 -5.29 -42.30 3.39
N ILE A 148 -6.57 -42.65 3.38
CA ILE A 148 -7.66 -41.82 2.86
C ILE A 148 -8.13 -40.89 3.98
N VAL A 149 -8.13 -39.59 3.70
CA VAL A 149 -8.69 -38.57 4.60
C VAL A 149 -9.86 -37.84 3.95
N LYS A 150 -10.70 -37.21 4.78
CA LYS A 150 -11.83 -36.41 4.30
C LYS A 150 -11.34 -35.13 3.60
N PRO A 151 -12.06 -34.63 2.58
CA PRO A 151 -11.80 -33.31 2.01
C PRO A 151 -12.08 -32.27 3.09
N THR A 152 -11.06 -31.49 3.45
CA THR A 152 -11.10 -30.59 4.59
C THR A 152 -10.66 -29.19 4.18
N PHE A 153 -11.43 -28.18 4.58
CA PHE A 153 -11.00 -26.79 4.58
C PHE A 153 -10.54 -26.40 5.99
N THR A 154 -9.43 -25.67 6.06
CA THR A 154 -8.94 -25.04 7.30
C THR A 154 -8.98 -23.53 7.12
N VAL A 155 -9.91 -22.87 7.80
CA VAL A 155 -10.10 -21.41 7.71
C VAL A 155 -8.92 -20.69 8.37
N LYS A 156 -8.32 -19.72 7.68
CA LYS A 156 -7.30 -18.85 8.25
C LYS A 156 -8.01 -17.67 8.94
N VAL A 157 -8.07 -17.74 10.27
CA VAL A 157 -8.60 -16.62 11.08
C VAL A 157 -7.55 -15.51 11.10
N PRO A 158 -7.89 -14.26 10.74
CA PRO A 158 -6.96 -13.14 10.78
C PRO A 158 -6.58 -12.82 12.24
N GLU A 159 -5.35 -12.30 12.46
CA GLU A 159 -4.89 -11.91 13.79
C GLU A 159 -5.68 -10.72 14.35
N GLU A 160 -6.14 -9.83 13.47
CA GLU A 160 -6.99 -8.67 13.80
C GLU A 160 -8.33 -8.77 13.09
N ASN A 161 -9.39 -8.35 13.78
CA ASN A 161 -10.73 -8.26 13.20
C ASN A 161 -10.76 -7.15 12.14
N PHE A 162 -11.57 -7.36 11.10
CA PHE A 162 -11.80 -6.32 10.10
C PHE A 162 -12.67 -5.21 10.70
N SER A 163 -12.38 -3.95 10.37
CA SER A 163 -13.19 -2.79 10.75
C SER A 163 -13.47 -1.95 9.51
N LEU A 164 -14.73 -1.85 9.14
CA LEU A 164 -15.20 -1.12 7.96
C LEU A 164 -16.01 0.09 8.39
N SER A 165 -15.72 1.24 7.78
CA SER A 165 -16.40 2.50 8.03
C SER A 165 -17.06 3.00 6.75
N PHE A 166 -18.37 3.20 6.80
CA PHE A 166 -19.15 3.72 5.68
C PHE A 166 -19.63 5.13 5.98
N ILE A 167 -19.92 5.89 4.92
CA ILE A 167 -20.57 7.18 5.04
C ILE A 167 -22.06 7.01 4.71
N ARG A 168 -22.92 7.59 5.55
CA ARG A 168 -24.38 7.60 5.35
C ARG A 168 -24.72 8.18 3.98
N ASP A 169 -25.62 7.51 3.27
CA ASP A 169 -26.10 7.81 1.92
C ASP A 169 -25.05 7.73 0.78
N VAL A 170 -23.79 7.42 1.09
CA VAL A 170 -22.75 7.20 0.08
C VAL A 170 -22.69 5.72 -0.31
N LEU A 171 -23.02 5.43 -1.57
CA LEU A 171 -23.07 4.07 -2.11
C LEU A 171 -21.72 3.61 -2.66
N LEU A 172 -20.70 3.60 -1.81
CA LEU A 172 -19.37 3.08 -2.13
C LEU A 172 -19.16 1.71 -1.47
N PRO A 173 -19.21 0.60 -2.23
CA PRO A 173 -18.99 -0.73 -1.66
C PRO A 173 -17.55 -0.91 -1.16
N GLN A 174 -17.39 -1.71 -0.10
CA GLN A 174 -16.08 -2.18 0.37
C GLN A 174 -16.04 -3.70 0.34
N THR A 175 -14.86 -4.28 0.20
CA THR A 175 -14.68 -5.73 0.10
C THR A 175 -13.67 -6.21 1.14
N VAL A 176 -13.97 -7.33 1.78
CA VAL A 176 -13.04 -8.09 2.62
C VAL A 176 -12.72 -9.41 1.94
N GLU A 177 -11.46 -9.81 1.93
CA GLU A 177 -11.02 -11.13 1.47
C GLU A 177 -10.72 -12.03 2.66
N ILE A 178 -11.21 -13.27 2.59
CA ILE A 178 -11.00 -14.31 3.59
C ILE A 178 -10.32 -15.50 2.93
N GLU A 179 -9.36 -16.09 3.62
CA GLU A 179 -8.59 -17.24 3.14
C GLU A 179 -8.86 -18.51 3.95
N ALA A 180 -8.80 -19.65 3.27
CA ALA A 180 -8.75 -20.97 3.85
C ALA A 180 -7.75 -21.84 3.07
N THR A 181 -7.27 -22.93 3.65
CA THR A 181 -6.48 -23.94 2.92
C THR A 181 -7.30 -25.21 2.76
N SER A 182 -7.15 -25.89 1.62
CA SER A 182 -7.70 -27.23 1.39
C SER A 182 -6.62 -28.30 1.50
N ASN A 183 -7.03 -29.55 1.75
CA ASN A 183 -6.17 -30.72 1.52
C ASN A 183 -6.43 -31.41 0.17
N PHE A 184 -7.16 -30.75 -0.74
CA PHE A 184 -7.63 -31.29 -2.01
C PHE A 184 -7.65 -30.23 -3.12
N THR A 185 -7.61 -30.66 -4.39
CA THR A 185 -7.43 -29.78 -5.56
C THR A 185 -8.70 -29.48 -6.34
N THR A 186 -9.78 -30.24 -6.14
CA THR A 186 -11.03 -30.12 -6.90
C THR A 186 -12.21 -29.74 -6.01
N ILE A 187 -12.83 -28.60 -6.30
CA ILE A 187 -13.92 -28.04 -5.51
C ILE A 187 -15.22 -27.96 -6.32
N ASP A 188 -16.34 -28.29 -5.68
CA ASP A 188 -17.67 -27.85 -6.10
C ASP A 188 -17.97 -26.53 -5.37
N ALA A 189 -17.72 -25.41 -6.05
CA ALA A 189 -17.72 -24.08 -5.44
C ALA A 189 -19.08 -23.66 -4.85
N ASN A 190 -20.18 -24.34 -5.22
CA ASN A 190 -21.51 -24.07 -4.66
C ASN A 190 -21.80 -24.84 -3.36
N MET A 191 -20.88 -25.73 -2.95
CA MET A 191 -21.03 -26.56 -1.76
C MET A 191 -20.31 -25.99 -0.53
N VAL A 192 -19.70 -24.81 -0.64
CA VAL A 192 -19.07 -24.11 0.48
C VAL A 192 -19.42 -22.62 0.42
N THR A 193 -19.73 -22.04 1.57
CA THR A 193 -19.99 -20.61 1.72
C THR A 193 -19.60 -20.15 3.12
N TYR A 194 -19.65 -18.85 3.37
CA TYR A 194 -19.66 -18.29 4.71
C TYR A 194 -21.08 -17.87 5.10
N GLU A 195 -21.45 -18.17 6.33
CA GLU A 195 -22.73 -17.80 6.92
C GLU A 195 -22.51 -16.93 8.15
N ALA A 196 -23.50 -16.08 8.44
CA ALA A 196 -23.50 -15.27 9.63
C ALA A 196 -23.99 -16.06 10.85
N SER A 197 -23.30 -15.93 11.99
CA SER A 197 -23.68 -16.62 13.23
C SER A 197 -24.23 -15.65 14.28
N ALA A 198 -25.54 -15.63 14.49
CA ALA A 198 -26.16 -14.79 15.53
C ALA A 198 -25.64 -15.12 16.94
N THR A 199 -25.44 -16.40 17.26
CA THR A 199 -24.89 -16.84 18.56
C THR A 199 -23.46 -16.36 18.78
N ALA A 200 -22.66 -16.20 17.72
CA ALA A 200 -21.30 -15.67 17.85
C ALA A 200 -21.28 -14.17 18.20
N VAL A 201 -22.34 -13.42 17.88
CA VAL A 201 -22.46 -12.01 18.31
C VAL A 201 -22.58 -11.92 19.83
N GLU A 202 -23.44 -12.74 20.43
CA GLU A 202 -23.62 -12.80 21.89
C GLU A 202 -22.30 -13.14 22.60
N VAL A 203 -21.59 -14.18 22.13
CA VAL A 203 -20.28 -14.58 22.67
C VAL A 203 -19.24 -13.46 22.55
N TYR A 204 -19.20 -12.76 21.41
CA TYR A 204 -18.27 -11.66 21.20
C TYR A 204 -18.57 -10.48 22.14
N ASN A 205 -19.84 -10.11 22.25
CA ASN A 205 -20.31 -9.02 23.10
C ASN A 205 -19.95 -9.27 24.58
N ASP A 206 -20.26 -10.46 25.09
CA ASP A 206 -19.94 -10.86 26.47
C ASP A 206 -18.43 -10.86 26.74
N ALA A 207 -17.63 -11.33 25.78
CA ALA A 207 -16.17 -11.41 25.93
C ALA A 207 -15.47 -10.03 25.91
N ASN A 208 -16.07 -9.03 25.24
CA ASN A 208 -15.47 -7.72 25.02
C ASN A 208 -16.16 -6.57 25.78
N ASP A 209 -17.23 -6.85 26.54
CA ASP A 209 -18.05 -5.84 27.23
C ASP A 209 -18.61 -4.76 26.28
N VAL A 210 -19.18 -5.22 25.16
CA VAL A 210 -19.79 -4.39 24.11
C VAL A 210 -21.20 -4.88 23.76
N ASP A 211 -21.98 -4.08 23.04
CA ASP A 211 -23.36 -4.40 22.66
C ASP A 211 -23.58 -4.20 21.15
N TYR A 212 -22.84 -4.95 20.33
CA TYR A 212 -22.98 -4.89 18.87
C TYR A 212 -24.17 -5.70 18.37
N LYS A 213 -24.79 -5.22 17.30
CA LYS A 213 -25.90 -5.90 16.62
C LYS A 213 -25.38 -6.73 15.45
N LEU A 214 -26.07 -7.83 15.13
CA LEU A 214 -25.76 -8.59 13.91
C LEU A 214 -25.98 -7.73 12.67
N LEU A 215 -25.00 -7.67 11.76
CA LEU A 215 -25.16 -6.97 10.49
C LEU A 215 -26.28 -7.63 9.64
N PRO A 216 -27.30 -6.87 9.22
CA PRO A 216 -28.36 -7.41 8.37
C PRO A 216 -27.86 -7.91 7.00
N SER A 217 -28.44 -9.00 6.51
CA SER A 217 -28.01 -9.70 5.29
C SER A 217 -28.13 -8.89 4.01
N GLU A 218 -28.98 -7.86 3.98
CA GLU A 218 -29.14 -6.96 2.84
C GLU A 218 -27.94 -6.04 2.62
N TYR A 219 -27.07 -5.86 3.62
CA TYR A 219 -25.91 -4.96 3.55
C TYR A 219 -24.60 -5.67 3.18
N TYR A 220 -24.61 -6.98 3.01
CA TYR A 220 -23.44 -7.71 2.54
C TYR A 220 -23.80 -8.85 1.59
N LYS A 221 -22.83 -9.25 0.78
CA LYS A 221 -22.93 -10.39 -0.12
C LYS A 221 -21.64 -11.20 -0.03
N VAL A 222 -21.77 -12.47 0.36
CA VAL A 222 -20.68 -13.44 0.26
C VAL A 222 -20.60 -13.89 -1.19
N ASN A 223 -19.47 -13.65 -1.85
CA ASN A 223 -19.25 -14.07 -3.23
C ASN A 223 -18.77 -15.52 -3.28
N THR A 224 -18.91 -16.15 -4.44
CA THR A 224 -18.36 -17.50 -4.66
C THR A 224 -16.84 -17.47 -4.53
N GLY A 225 -16.28 -18.30 -3.66
CA GLY A 225 -14.84 -18.37 -3.50
C GLY A 225 -14.15 -19.19 -4.60
N VAL A 226 -12.83 -19.01 -4.72
CA VAL A 226 -11.99 -19.60 -5.75
C VAL A 226 -10.85 -20.37 -5.08
N LEU A 227 -10.67 -21.65 -5.47
CA LEU A 227 -9.54 -22.48 -5.05
C LEU A 227 -8.42 -22.37 -6.08
N ASP A 228 -7.21 -22.07 -5.59
CA ASP A 228 -5.98 -22.25 -6.33
C ASP A 228 -5.44 -23.67 -6.08
N PRO A 229 -5.46 -24.57 -7.08
CA PRO A 229 -5.03 -25.96 -6.91
C PRO A 229 -3.51 -26.12 -6.77
N GLU A 230 -2.70 -25.11 -7.12
CA GLU A 230 -1.24 -25.17 -6.95
C GLU A 230 -0.84 -24.87 -5.50
N THR A 231 -1.49 -23.87 -4.89
CA THR A 231 -1.19 -23.43 -3.53
C THR A 231 -2.13 -24.01 -2.47
N MET A 232 -3.21 -24.67 -2.90
CA MET A 232 -4.32 -25.13 -2.06
C MET A 232 -4.99 -23.99 -1.27
N ASN A 233 -4.86 -22.74 -1.73
CA ASN A 233 -5.46 -21.59 -1.09
C ASN A 233 -6.86 -21.33 -1.67
N TYR A 234 -7.85 -21.22 -0.80
CA TYR A 234 -9.23 -20.88 -1.14
C TYR A 234 -9.55 -19.48 -0.68
N LYS A 235 -9.89 -18.59 -1.61
CA LYS A 235 -10.21 -17.19 -1.33
C LYS A 235 -11.68 -16.91 -1.54
N THR A 236 -12.31 -16.28 -0.56
CA THR A 236 -13.69 -15.80 -0.65
C THR A 236 -13.73 -14.30 -0.39
N SER A 237 -14.38 -13.54 -1.25
CA SER A 237 -14.60 -12.11 -1.04
C SER A 237 -16.01 -11.84 -0.53
N ILE A 238 -16.13 -10.85 0.35
CA ILE A 238 -17.41 -10.41 0.89
C ILE A 238 -17.55 -8.93 0.58
N THR A 239 -18.59 -8.58 -0.16
CA THR A 239 -18.87 -7.20 -0.57
C THR A 239 -19.90 -6.60 0.37
N PHE A 240 -19.60 -5.42 0.90
CA PHE A 240 -20.41 -4.67 1.86
C PHE A 240 -20.95 -3.41 1.21
N THR A 241 -22.24 -3.15 1.36
CA THR A 241 -22.95 -1.98 0.82
C THR A 241 -23.78 -1.34 1.93
N CYS A 242 -23.11 -0.72 2.90
CA CYS A 242 -23.72 -0.32 4.16
C CYS A 242 -24.13 1.16 4.23
N GLY A 243 -23.94 1.94 3.15
CA GLY A 243 -24.27 3.38 3.14
C GLY A 243 -25.76 3.70 3.40
N LYS A 244 -26.66 2.74 3.17
CA LYS A 244 -28.11 2.86 3.42
C LYS A 244 -28.56 2.22 4.74
N MET A 245 -27.66 2.01 5.69
CA MET A 245 -28.05 1.56 7.02
C MET A 245 -28.84 2.66 7.72
N GLU A 246 -29.97 2.29 8.31
CA GLU A 246 -30.83 3.24 9.02
C GLU A 246 -30.25 3.58 10.40
N SER A 247 -29.66 2.61 11.10
CA SER A 247 -29.08 2.80 12.44
C SER A 247 -27.64 3.30 12.41
N ASP A 248 -27.28 4.13 13.40
CA ASP A 248 -25.89 4.54 13.71
C ASP A 248 -25.19 3.56 14.68
N ASP A 249 -25.85 2.45 15.05
CA ASP A 249 -25.23 1.39 15.85
C ASP A 249 -23.99 0.81 15.15
N ILE A 250 -23.07 0.27 15.94
CA ILE A 250 -21.98 -0.56 15.43
C ILE A 250 -22.50 -1.98 15.25
N PHE A 251 -22.32 -2.52 14.04
CA PHE A 251 -22.71 -3.87 13.67
C PHE A 251 -21.51 -4.81 13.63
N LEU A 252 -21.78 -6.07 13.93
CA LEU A 252 -20.82 -7.17 13.87
C LEU A 252 -21.32 -8.22 12.88
N LEU A 253 -20.46 -8.65 11.97
CA LEU A 253 -20.70 -9.79 11.09
C LEU A 253 -19.71 -10.92 11.45
N PRO A 254 -20.11 -11.90 12.27
CA PRO A 254 -19.32 -13.10 12.52
C PRO A 254 -19.54 -14.14 11.42
N LEU A 255 -18.47 -14.51 10.73
CA LEU A 255 -18.49 -15.39 9.56
C LEU A 255 -17.97 -16.78 9.91
N VAL A 256 -18.81 -17.78 9.66
CA VAL A 256 -18.48 -19.20 9.83
C VAL A 256 -18.61 -19.90 8.49
N MET A 257 -17.58 -20.64 8.09
CA MET A 257 -17.61 -21.43 6.87
C MET A 257 -18.54 -22.64 7.05
N ALA A 258 -19.43 -22.86 6.09
CA ALA A 258 -20.41 -23.94 6.09
C ALA A 258 -20.27 -24.77 4.80
N SER A 259 -20.43 -26.10 4.94
CA SER A 259 -20.48 -27.04 3.83
C SER A 259 -21.19 -28.33 4.25
N ASP A 260 -22.02 -28.87 3.36
CA ASP A 260 -22.65 -30.19 3.54
C ASP A 260 -21.76 -31.35 3.07
N VAL A 261 -20.71 -31.05 2.30
CA VAL A 261 -19.87 -32.05 1.61
C VAL A 261 -18.46 -32.10 2.18
N TYR A 262 -17.94 -30.94 2.60
CA TYR A 262 -16.57 -30.79 3.08
C TYR A 262 -16.52 -30.69 4.59
N GLN A 263 -15.46 -31.25 5.18
CA GLN A 263 -15.17 -31.03 6.58
C GLN A 263 -14.60 -29.61 6.75
N ILE A 264 -15.18 -28.85 7.69
CA ILE A 264 -14.70 -27.51 8.00
C ILE A 264 -13.92 -27.55 9.32
N GLN A 265 -12.71 -27.00 9.30
CA GLN A 265 -11.94 -26.69 10.49
C GLN A 265 -11.83 -25.18 10.61
N GLN A 266 -12.56 -24.62 11.55
CA GLN A 266 -12.52 -23.20 11.88
C GLN A 266 -12.50 -23.07 13.40
N LYS A 267 -11.41 -22.49 13.92
CA LYS A 267 -11.20 -22.38 15.38
C LYS A 267 -12.20 -21.41 16.03
N GLU A 268 -12.47 -20.30 15.35
CA GLU A 268 -13.38 -19.25 15.79
C GLU A 268 -13.96 -18.49 14.57
N PRO A 269 -15.11 -17.81 14.71
CA PRO A 269 -15.67 -16.97 13.66
C PRO A 269 -14.71 -15.86 13.23
N ILE A 270 -14.77 -15.45 11.96
CA ILE A 270 -14.08 -14.26 11.49
C ILE A 270 -15.02 -13.07 11.69
N TYR A 271 -14.57 -12.06 12.43
CA TYR A 271 -15.42 -10.91 12.75
C TYR A 271 -15.12 -9.72 11.83
N VAL A 272 -16.17 -9.12 11.29
CA VAL A 272 -16.13 -7.84 10.59
C VAL A 272 -16.98 -6.84 11.36
N LEU A 273 -16.36 -5.82 11.93
CA LEU A 273 -17.06 -4.66 12.50
C LEU A 273 -17.44 -3.70 11.38
N VAL A 274 -18.67 -3.21 11.42
CA VAL A 274 -19.20 -2.26 10.44
C VAL A 274 -19.84 -1.09 11.18
N GLN A 275 -19.40 0.11 10.85
CA GLN A 275 -19.97 1.34 11.41
C GLN A 275 -20.35 2.34 10.32
N LEU A 276 -21.40 3.09 10.58
CA LEU A 276 -21.84 4.20 9.74
C LEU A 276 -21.37 5.52 10.36
N ASN A 277 -20.84 6.40 9.52
CA ASN A 277 -20.37 7.71 9.91
C ASN A 277 -21.05 8.78 9.06
N THR A 278 -21.06 10.01 9.56
CA THR A 278 -21.40 11.19 8.77
C THR A 278 -20.19 11.62 7.93
N LEU A 279 -20.44 12.11 6.71
CA LEU A 279 -19.39 12.76 5.93
C LEU A 279 -18.95 14.01 6.67
N LYS A 280 -17.65 14.15 6.93
CA LYS A 280 -17.09 15.32 7.59
C LYS A 280 -16.16 16.03 6.63
N MET A 281 -16.26 17.35 6.60
CA MET A 281 -15.36 18.20 5.83
C MET A 281 -14.75 19.29 6.70
N TRP A 282 -13.52 19.67 6.38
CA TRP A 282 -12.81 20.74 7.08
C TRP A 282 -11.81 21.45 6.16
N VAL A 283 -11.50 22.69 6.51
CA VAL A 283 -10.41 23.47 5.92
C VAL A 283 -9.13 23.17 6.72
N THR A 284 -8.05 22.81 6.04
CA THR A 284 -6.76 22.55 6.69
C THR A 284 -6.18 23.84 7.27
N GLY A 285 -5.79 23.81 8.55
CA GLY A 285 -5.35 25.02 9.25
C GLY A 285 -6.50 25.97 9.60
N ALA A 286 -7.72 25.45 9.74
CA ALA A 286 -8.86 26.24 10.17
C ALA A 286 -8.58 27.02 11.46
N ASP A 287 -9.23 28.18 11.57
CA ASP A 287 -9.09 29.17 12.65
C ASP A 287 -7.70 29.81 12.78
N GLN A 288 -6.71 29.40 11.96
CA GLN A 288 -5.40 30.04 11.92
C GLN A 288 -5.42 31.31 11.06
N VAL A 289 -4.53 32.24 11.40
CA VAL A 289 -4.21 33.39 10.55
C VAL A 289 -3.00 33.06 9.69
N VAL A 290 -3.22 33.05 8.37
CA VAL A 290 -2.17 32.89 7.36
C VAL A 290 -1.78 34.27 6.85
N VAL A 291 -0.53 34.67 7.08
CA VAL A 291 0.01 35.92 6.53
C VAL A 291 0.28 35.74 5.04
N ASN A 292 -0.46 36.48 4.21
CA ASN A 292 -0.33 36.44 2.76
C ASN A 292 0.43 37.67 2.26
N LYS A 293 1.68 37.45 1.83
CA LYS A 293 2.58 38.51 1.35
C LYS A 293 2.58 38.69 -0.16
N SER A 294 2.33 37.60 -0.90
CA SER A 294 2.42 37.55 -2.35
C SER A 294 1.13 37.98 -3.06
N GLY A 295 0.00 38.00 -2.35
CA GLY A 295 -1.32 38.16 -2.93
C GLY A 295 -1.88 36.87 -3.51
N ASN A 296 -1.17 35.74 -3.51
CA ASN A 296 -1.71 34.46 -3.99
C ASN A 296 -1.52 33.39 -2.91
N GLY A 297 -2.39 32.38 -2.90
CA GLY A 297 -2.20 31.23 -2.02
C GLY A 297 -3.12 30.07 -2.36
N LYS A 298 -2.94 28.97 -1.64
CA LYS A 298 -3.76 27.77 -1.73
C LYS A 298 -4.22 27.35 -0.35
N ILE A 299 -5.44 26.82 -0.28
CA ILE A 299 -6.06 26.32 0.94
C ILE A 299 -6.53 24.89 0.66
N SER A 300 -6.04 23.94 1.43
CA SER A 300 -6.53 22.57 1.34
C SER A 300 -7.88 22.44 2.05
N VAL A 301 -8.82 21.74 1.40
CA VAL A 301 -10.09 21.29 2.00
C VAL A 301 -10.11 19.76 1.93
N GLU A 302 -10.48 19.12 3.04
CA GLU A 302 -10.33 17.67 3.22
C GLU A 302 -11.63 17.02 3.74
N MET A 303 -11.77 15.71 3.48
CA MET A 303 -12.87 14.86 3.95
C MET A 303 -12.38 13.61 4.68
N ASN A 304 -13.19 13.08 5.60
CA ASN A 304 -12.83 11.86 6.35
C ASN A 304 -12.84 10.58 5.49
N ALA A 305 -13.64 10.54 4.43
CA ALA A 305 -13.79 9.36 3.58
C ALA A 305 -14.02 9.78 2.11
N PRO A 306 -13.68 8.93 1.14
CA PRO A 306 -13.93 9.22 -0.25
C PRO A 306 -15.41 8.97 -0.57
N ILE A 307 -15.92 9.65 -1.59
CA ILE A 307 -17.27 9.42 -2.12
C ILE A 307 -17.22 9.02 -3.59
N SER A 308 -18.33 8.47 -4.10
CA SER A 308 -18.41 7.94 -5.48
C SER A 308 -18.55 9.02 -6.56
N ASN A 309 -18.94 10.23 -6.19
CA ASN A 309 -19.14 11.37 -7.09
C ASN A 309 -18.13 12.48 -6.76
N GLU A 310 -18.03 13.49 -7.61
CA GLU A 310 -17.25 14.69 -7.26
C GLU A 310 -17.98 15.50 -6.18
N GLN A 311 -17.22 16.09 -5.25
CA GLN A 311 -17.72 17.00 -4.23
C GLN A 311 -17.29 18.43 -4.57
N PRO A 312 -18.21 19.32 -5.03
CA PRO A 312 -17.91 20.75 -5.20
C PRO A 312 -17.36 21.37 -3.92
N VAL A 313 -16.33 22.20 -4.06
CA VAL A 313 -15.71 22.95 -2.96
C VAL A 313 -15.60 24.41 -3.37
N LYS A 314 -16.21 25.27 -2.56
CA LYS A 314 -16.22 26.71 -2.74
C LYS A 314 -15.94 27.39 -1.41
N LEU A 315 -14.98 28.30 -1.39
CA LEU A 315 -14.76 29.19 -0.25
C LEU A 315 -15.26 30.59 -0.60
N THR A 316 -15.93 31.25 0.34
CA THR A 316 -16.46 32.61 0.17
C THR A 316 -15.92 33.54 1.24
N VAL A 317 -15.82 34.83 0.93
CA VAL A 317 -15.39 35.83 1.92
C VAL A 317 -16.56 36.18 2.82
N ASP A 318 -16.40 35.99 4.13
CA ASP A 318 -17.35 36.45 5.15
C ASP A 318 -16.67 37.31 6.21
N ASN A 319 -16.62 38.62 5.94
CA ASN A 319 -15.99 39.57 6.86
C ASN A 319 -16.76 39.80 8.16
N SER A 320 -18.00 39.30 8.30
CA SER A 320 -18.71 39.40 9.59
C SER A 320 -17.99 38.62 10.70
N LEU A 321 -17.18 37.63 10.33
CA LEU A 321 -16.38 36.82 11.25
C LEU A 321 -15.13 37.52 11.80
N VAL A 322 -14.68 38.62 11.17
CA VAL A 322 -13.48 39.35 11.61
C VAL A 322 -13.73 40.04 12.96
N GLU A 323 -14.93 40.58 13.19
CA GLU A 323 -15.30 41.19 14.48
C GLU A 323 -15.27 40.14 15.61
N SER A 324 -15.85 38.97 15.35
CA SER A 324 -15.86 37.86 16.31
C SER A 324 -14.45 37.35 16.60
N TYR A 325 -13.61 37.21 15.57
CA TYR A 325 -12.20 36.84 15.72
C TYR A 325 -11.45 37.85 16.59
N ASN A 326 -11.63 39.14 16.35
CA ASN A 326 -11.01 40.20 17.12
C ASN A 326 -11.40 40.17 18.59
N ALA A 327 -12.69 39.99 18.88
CA ALA A 327 -13.18 39.88 20.25
C ALA A 327 -12.62 38.65 20.97
N ALA A 328 -12.57 37.50 20.30
CA ALA A 328 -12.08 36.25 20.88
C ALA A 328 -10.57 36.26 21.14
N ASN A 329 -9.78 36.91 20.28
CA ASN A 329 -8.31 36.89 20.32
C ASN A 329 -7.68 38.17 20.86
N ASN A 330 -8.49 39.14 21.30
CA ASN A 330 -8.04 40.46 21.76
C ASN A 330 -7.15 41.16 20.72
N THR A 331 -7.57 41.11 19.46
CA THR A 331 -6.91 41.76 18.32
C THR A 331 -7.77 42.90 17.77
N SER A 332 -7.26 43.65 16.79
CA SER A 332 -7.97 44.79 16.18
C SER A 332 -7.74 44.85 14.68
N PHE A 333 -7.90 43.72 14.00
CA PHE A 333 -7.78 43.65 12.55
C PHE A 333 -8.90 44.42 11.84
N ILE A 334 -8.56 45.05 10.73
CA ILE A 334 -9.48 45.75 9.83
C ILE A 334 -9.98 44.75 8.77
N PRO A 335 -11.30 44.60 8.55
CA PRO A 335 -11.81 43.74 7.48
C PRO A 335 -11.27 44.18 6.11
N PHE A 336 -10.67 43.25 5.37
CA PHE A 336 -10.15 43.53 4.03
C PHE A 336 -11.29 43.58 2.99
N ASP A 337 -11.19 44.44 1.98
CA ASP A 337 -12.22 44.62 0.95
C ASP A 337 -12.48 43.31 0.16
N PRO A 338 -13.67 42.68 0.27
CA PRO A 338 -13.97 41.43 -0.43
C PRO A 338 -13.91 41.55 -1.96
N SER A 339 -14.13 42.74 -2.53
CA SER A 339 -14.08 42.93 -3.99
C SER A 339 -12.67 42.79 -4.58
N LYS A 340 -11.65 42.77 -3.71
CA LYS A 340 -10.24 42.55 -4.04
C LYS A 340 -9.79 41.12 -3.82
N VAL A 341 -10.72 40.20 -3.57
CA VAL A 341 -10.43 38.79 -3.32
C VAL A 341 -11.11 37.94 -4.38
N ASN A 342 -10.33 37.10 -5.06
CA ASN A 342 -10.82 36.08 -5.97
C ASN A 342 -10.48 34.71 -5.41
N VAL A 343 -11.42 33.79 -5.44
CA VAL A 343 -11.24 32.40 -5.00
C VAL A 343 -11.67 31.48 -6.13
N SER A 344 -10.85 30.48 -6.46
CA SER A 344 -11.22 29.48 -7.47
C SER A 344 -12.34 28.58 -6.94
N THR A 345 -13.12 28.02 -7.86
CA THR A 345 -14.06 26.94 -7.55
C THR A 345 -13.40 25.64 -7.95
N GLU A 346 -13.37 24.68 -7.04
CA GLU A 346 -12.73 23.38 -7.26
C GLU A 346 -13.71 22.26 -6.89
N ALA A 347 -13.30 21.02 -7.10
CA ALA A 347 -14.02 19.86 -6.61
C ALA A 347 -13.03 18.80 -6.12
N ILE A 348 -13.41 18.08 -5.05
CA ILE A 348 -12.73 16.84 -4.68
C ILE A 348 -13.22 15.77 -5.65
N THR A 349 -12.31 15.24 -6.46
CA THR A 349 -12.61 14.20 -7.45
C THR A 349 -13.14 12.94 -6.77
N ALA A 350 -14.02 12.19 -7.45
CA ALA A 350 -14.51 10.90 -6.97
C ALA A 350 -13.35 9.97 -6.56
N GLY A 351 -13.46 9.35 -5.38
CA GLY A 351 -12.41 8.50 -4.81
C GLY A 351 -11.30 9.25 -4.05
N GLU A 352 -11.17 10.57 -4.24
CA GLU A 352 -10.22 11.41 -3.50
C GLU A 352 -10.82 11.96 -2.21
N LYS A 353 -9.97 12.56 -1.36
CA LYS A 353 -10.37 13.14 -0.07
C LYS A 353 -9.95 14.59 0.13
N LYS A 354 -9.27 15.18 -0.85
CA LYS A 354 -8.61 16.48 -0.69
C LYS A 354 -8.60 17.25 -2.00
N VAL A 355 -8.72 18.57 -1.90
CA VAL A 355 -8.48 19.50 -2.99
C VAL A 355 -7.84 20.78 -2.46
N ASP A 356 -7.00 21.42 -3.28
CA ASP A 356 -6.40 22.72 -2.97
C ASP A 356 -7.16 23.81 -3.73
N VAL A 357 -7.84 24.69 -2.98
CA VAL A 357 -8.55 25.85 -3.51
C VAL A 357 -7.58 27.03 -3.60
N SER A 358 -7.43 27.59 -4.80
CA SER A 358 -6.55 28.75 -5.00
C SER A 358 -7.29 30.04 -4.67
N TYR A 359 -6.60 31.00 -4.07
CA TYR A 359 -7.11 32.34 -3.84
C TYR A 359 -6.10 33.41 -4.25
N GLN A 360 -6.61 34.58 -4.62
CA GLN A 360 -5.85 35.76 -4.96
C GLN A 360 -6.42 36.99 -4.24
N VAL A 361 -5.54 37.78 -3.64
CA VAL A 361 -5.80 39.04 -2.96
C VAL A 361 -5.07 40.15 -3.71
N ASP A 362 -5.81 41.15 -4.17
CA ASP A 362 -5.24 42.35 -4.80
C ASP A 362 -4.63 43.27 -3.74
N LEU A 363 -3.30 43.20 -3.61
CA LEU A 363 -2.51 44.02 -2.70
C LEU A 363 -2.13 45.39 -3.29
N THR A 364 -2.49 45.71 -4.54
CA THR A 364 -1.96 46.89 -5.26
C THR A 364 -2.25 48.22 -4.57
N SER A 365 -3.39 48.30 -3.88
CA SER A 365 -3.80 49.49 -3.10
C SER A 365 -3.21 49.57 -1.70
N MET A 366 -2.58 48.50 -1.20
CA MET A 366 -1.99 48.49 0.14
C MET A 366 -0.62 49.17 0.14
N PRO A 367 -0.32 50.00 1.16
CA PRO A 367 1.03 50.50 1.36
C PRO A 367 1.96 49.34 1.73
N PHE A 368 3.21 49.42 1.28
CA PHE A 368 4.24 48.48 1.69
C PHE A 368 4.59 48.66 3.17
N ASP A 369 4.57 47.55 3.92
CA ASP A 369 4.70 47.47 5.39
C ASP A 369 3.93 48.58 6.10
N GLY A 370 2.63 48.65 5.78
CA GLY A 370 1.68 49.51 6.47
C GLY A 370 1.48 49.08 7.92
N THR A 371 1.09 50.03 8.77
CA THR A 371 0.77 49.77 10.18
C THR A 371 -0.61 49.16 10.38
N ASP A 372 -1.50 49.35 9.41
CA ASP A 372 -2.84 48.76 9.41
C ASP A 372 -2.75 47.24 9.24
N SER A 373 -3.37 46.51 10.15
CA SER A 373 -3.44 45.05 10.09
C SER A 373 -4.79 44.64 9.54
N TYR A 374 -4.82 44.09 8.33
CA TYR A 374 -6.05 43.65 7.68
C TYR A 374 -6.30 42.15 7.89
N LEU A 375 -7.55 41.73 7.85
CA LEU A 375 -7.94 40.33 7.91
C LEU A 375 -9.16 40.07 7.02
N LEU A 376 -9.21 38.91 6.38
CA LEU A 376 -10.40 38.39 5.72
C LEU A 376 -10.62 36.94 6.17
N ALA A 377 -11.88 36.52 6.26
CA ALA A 377 -12.23 35.14 6.57
C ALA A 377 -12.71 34.46 5.28
N LEU A 378 -12.10 33.34 4.94
CA LEU A 378 -12.58 32.44 3.89
C LEU A 378 -13.34 31.29 4.54
N VAL A 379 -14.60 31.13 4.13
CA VAL A 379 -15.55 30.19 4.72
C VAL A 379 -16.00 29.18 3.68
N LEU A 380 -15.98 27.90 4.04
CA LEU A 380 -16.51 26.82 3.22
C LEU A 380 -18.02 26.99 3.01
N ASP A 381 -18.41 27.10 1.74
CA ASP A 381 -19.81 27.20 1.33
C ASP A 381 -20.48 25.82 1.44
N GLU A 382 -21.47 25.71 2.30
CA GLU A 382 -22.16 24.46 2.57
C GLU A 382 -23.28 24.14 1.57
N SER A 383 -23.65 25.09 0.69
CA SER A 383 -24.86 25.00 -0.14
C SER A 383 -24.81 23.92 -1.22
N GLU A 384 -23.60 23.54 -1.66
CA GLU A 384 -23.36 22.51 -2.70
C GLU A 384 -22.69 21.25 -2.12
N LEU A 385 -22.63 21.13 -0.79
CA LEU A 385 -22.09 19.94 -0.14
C LEU A 385 -23.05 18.76 -0.29
N PHE A 386 -22.48 17.56 -0.34
CA PHE A 386 -23.26 16.33 -0.31
C PHE A 386 -24.21 16.34 0.89
N THR A 387 -25.45 15.90 0.68
CA THR A 387 -26.49 15.99 1.71
C THR A 387 -26.07 15.25 2.98
N GLY A 388 -26.25 15.89 4.14
CA GLY A 388 -25.86 15.32 5.43
C GLY A 388 -24.39 15.52 5.79
N THR A 389 -23.59 16.19 4.96
CA THR A 389 -22.21 16.57 5.30
C THR A 389 -22.18 17.48 6.52
N LYS A 390 -21.27 17.20 7.45
CA LYS A 390 -20.99 18.04 8.61
C LYS A 390 -19.66 18.77 8.40
N VAL A 391 -19.69 20.09 8.40
CA VAL A 391 -18.47 20.90 8.44
C VAL A 391 -18.00 21.01 9.89
N GLU A 392 -16.78 20.54 10.19
CA GLU A 392 -16.21 20.61 11.55
C GLU A 392 -15.43 21.90 11.80
N SER A 393 -14.68 22.37 10.81
CA SER A 393 -13.92 23.62 10.87
C SER A 393 -13.83 24.22 9.47
N GLY A 394 -14.73 25.15 9.17
CA GLY A 394 -14.96 25.67 7.82
C GLY A 394 -14.30 27.01 7.52
N VAL A 395 -13.58 27.61 8.47
CA VAL A 395 -13.10 29.00 8.38
C VAL A 395 -11.58 29.03 8.45
N ILE A 396 -10.95 29.79 7.56
CA ILE A 396 -9.53 30.15 7.66
C ILE A 396 -9.38 31.65 7.48
N TYR A 397 -8.46 32.26 8.23
CA TYR A 397 -8.25 33.70 8.18
C TYR A 397 -6.98 34.02 7.38
N ILE A 398 -7.10 34.93 6.42
CA ILE A 398 -5.96 35.43 5.66
C ILE A 398 -5.67 36.83 6.14
N GLN A 399 -4.41 37.11 6.49
CA GLN A 399 -3.90 38.45 6.79
C GLN A 399 -3.12 38.95 5.56
N PRO A 400 -3.73 39.77 4.69
CA PRO A 400 -3.00 40.42 3.62
C PRO A 400 -1.94 41.35 4.20
N PHE A 401 -0.69 41.20 3.75
CA PHE A 401 0.40 42.05 4.20
C PHE A 401 1.40 42.29 3.07
N ARG A 402 1.31 43.46 2.45
CA ARG A 402 2.21 43.82 1.36
C ARG A 402 3.59 44.22 1.90
N THR A 403 4.63 43.52 1.49
CA THR A 403 6.02 43.79 1.88
C THR A 403 6.97 43.36 0.76
N LEU A 404 8.14 43.99 0.64
CA LEU A 404 9.25 43.43 -0.14
C LEU A 404 10.09 42.43 0.67
N ALA A 405 9.88 42.32 1.99
CA ALA A 405 10.72 41.49 2.82
C ALA A 405 10.30 40.01 2.77
N GLY A 406 11.23 39.16 2.32
CA GLY A 406 11.02 37.74 2.14
C GLY A 406 12.07 37.11 1.24
N ASP A 407 11.87 35.82 1.00
CA ASP A 407 12.66 35.01 0.08
C ASP A 407 12.05 35.04 -1.32
N TYR A 408 12.90 34.97 -2.33
CA TYR A 408 12.58 35.09 -3.74
C TYR A 408 13.29 34.00 -4.55
N GLU A 409 12.78 33.70 -5.74
CA GLU A 409 13.57 33.11 -6.82
C GLU A 409 14.46 34.18 -7.45
N LYS A 410 15.74 33.87 -7.66
CA LYS A 410 16.70 34.78 -8.33
C LYS A 410 16.97 34.32 -9.75
N GLU A 411 16.69 35.21 -10.69
CA GLU A 411 17.14 35.12 -12.08
C GLU A 411 18.24 36.16 -12.32
N ILE A 412 19.34 35.74 -12.94
CA ILE A 412 20.43 36.64 -13.35
C ILE A 412 20.21 37.00 -14.81
N TRP A 413 19.91 38.27 -15.09
CA TRP A 413 19.67 38.73 -16.46
C TRP A 413 20.87 39.45 -17.08
N GLY A 414 21.86 39.83 -16.26
CA GLY A 414 23.11 40.47 -16.68
C GLY A 414 24.33 39.71 -16.18
N GLU A 415 25.28 40.43 -15.57
CA GLU A 415 26.51 39.86 -15.03
C GLU A 415 26.43 39.57 -13.52
N GLU A 416 26.97 38.43 -13.09
CA GLU A 416 27.14 38.07 -11.67
C GLU A 416 28.60 37.67 -11.38
N LYS A 417 29.15 38.16 -10.28
CA LYS A 417 30.43 37.67 -9.73
C LYS A 417 30.14 36.56 -8.70
N ASN A 418 30.81 35.42 -8.84
CA ASN A 418 30.64 34.20 -8.03
C ASN A 418 30.81 34.36 -6.49
N ASN A 419 31.25 35.52 -6.00
CA ASN A 419 31.46 35.83 -4.59
C ASN A 419 30.42 36.80 -3.99
N ARG A 420 29.31 37.10 -4.69
CA ARG A 420 28.30 38.08 -4.28
C ARG A 420 26.88 37.51 -4.34
N ILE A 421 25.98 37.98 -3.45
CA ILE A 421 24.54 37.61 -3.28
C ILE A 421 24.23 36.10 -3.35
N THR A 422 24.33 35.39 -2.21
CA THR A 422 23.98 33.96 -2.12
C THR A 422 22.53 33.68 -1.72
N ALA A 423 21.90 34.59 -0.96
CA ALA A 423 20.51 34.45 -0.55
C ALA A 423 19.63 35.40 -1.40
N PRO A 424 18.69 34.87 -2.20
CA PRO A 424 17.77 35.67 -3.00
C PRO A 424 16.67 36.23 -2.10
N ALA A 425 17.01 37.19 -1.24
CA ALA A 425 16.11 37.70 -0.22
C ALA A 425 16.29 39.20 0.00
N ILE A 426 15.18 39.86 0.36
CA ILE A 426 15.12 41.25 0.77
C ILE A 426 14.70 41.28 2.24
N TYR A 427 15.32 42.18 3.01
CA TYR A 427 15.11 42.29 4.44
C TYR A 427 14.65 43.70 4.85
N LEU A 428 13.90 43.80 5.94
CA LEU A 428 13.63 45.07 6.60
C LEU A 428 14.86 45.54 7.36
N ALA A 429 15.30 46.77 7.10
CA ALA A 429 16.45 47.36 7.75
C ALA A 429 16.15 47.60 9.24
N GLY A 430 17.01 47.09 10.13
CA GLY A 430 16.85 47.23 11.58
C GLY A 430 16.03 46.13 12.25
N GLU A 431 15.49 45.18 11.49
CA GLU A 431 14.71 44.05 12.01
C GLU A 431 15.46 42.73 11.88
N ASN A 432 15.13 41.74 12.72
CA ASN A 432 15.64 40.36 12.63
C ASN A 432 17.17 40.24 12.53
N GLY A 433 17.90 41.17 13.16
CA GLY A 433 19.37 41.21 13.15
C GLY A 433 19.99 41.90 11.92
N TRP A 434 19.19 42.45 11.01
CA TRP A 434 19.67 43.23 9.86
C TRP A 434 19.98 44.68 10.25
N PRO A 435 21.06 45.28 9.74
CA PRO A 435 21.45 46.62 10.14
C PRO A 435 20.42 47.70 9.80
N ALA A 436 20.06 48.53 10.79
CA ALA A 436 19.25 49.71 10.57
C ALA A 436 20.00 50.76 9.73
N SER A 437 19.27 51.53 8.92
CA SER A 437 19.85 52.68 8.24
C SER A 437 20.04 53.84 9.22
N GLN A 438 21.27 54.37 9.32
CA GLN A 438 21.57 55.61 10.08
C GLN A 438 21.67 56.84 9.16
N ASN A 439 21.33 56.67 7.88
CA ASN A 439 21.28 57.75 6.91
C ASN A 439 20.00 58.58 7.09
N GLU A 440 20.04 59.87 6.75
CA GLU A 440 18.87 60.77 6.80
C GLU A 440 17.67 60.29 5.97
N LYS A 441 17.92 59.47 4.95
CA LYS A 441 16.90 58.84 4.09
C LYS A 441 16.17 57.66 4.74
N ALA A 442 16.64 57.17 5.90
CA ALA A 442 16.01 56.12 6.69
C ALA A 442 15.54 54.91 5.87
N HIS A 443 16.46 54.31 5.09
CA HIS A 443 16.14 53.22 4.17
C HIS A 443 15.41 52.06 4.85
N LYS A 444 14.31 51.62 4.24
CA LYS A 444 13.42 50.60 4.78
C LYS A 444 13.88 49.18 4.48
N TYR A 445 14.51 48.97 3.32
CA TYR A 445 14.91 47.64 2.87
C TYR A 445 16.41 47.52 2.71
N CYS A 446 16.90 46.29 2.77
CA CYS A 446 18.26 45.96 2.36
C CYS A 446 18.36 44.58 1.72
N ILE A 447 19.34 44.42 0.83
CA ILE A 447 19.80 43.12 0.33
C ILE A 447 21.21 42.83 0.84
N ASN A 448 21.52 41.57 1.13
CA ASN A 448 22.88 41.17 1.45
C ASN A 448 23.64 40.85 0.17
N TYR A 449 24.64 41.66 -0.17
CA TYR A 449 25.48 41.47 -1.35
C TYR A 449 26.77 40.69 -1.12
N ASN A 450 27.06 40.29 0.12
CA ASN A 450 28.27 39.57 0.46
C ASN A 450 27.97 38.16 0.96
N ASN A 451 28.61 37.17 0.33
CA ASN A 451 28.43 35.76 0.71
C ASN A 451 29.31 35.30 1.87
N LYS A 452 30.24 36.13 2.35
CA LYS A 452 31.20 35.77 3.42
C LYS A 452 30.79 36.27 4.80
N TRP A 453 29.97 37.32 4.89
CA TRP A 453 29.52 37.91 6.15
C TRP A 453 28.26 38.75 5.94
N SER A 454 27.43 38.88 6.98
CA SER A 454 26.07 39.43 6.91
C SER A 454 25.96 40.96 6.90
N GLY A 455 27.06 41.69 7.11
CA GLY A 455 27.03 43.16 7.15
C GLY A 455 27.34 43.85 5.82
N GLY A 456 27.64 43.09 4.76
CA GLY A 456 27.75 43.64 3.40
C GLY A 456 26.37 43.84 2.79
N VAL A 457 25.66 44.88 3.22
CA VAL A 457 24.28 45.15 2.81
C VAL A 457 24.18 46.43 1.98
N ILE A 458 23.31 46.39 0.96
CA ILE A 458 22.87 47.58 0.23
C ILE A 458 21.48 47.92 0.73
N HIS A 459 21.33 49.12 1.28
CA HIS A 459 20.07 49.69 1.70
C HIS A 459 19.40 50.44 0.54
N PHE A 460 18.07 50.42 0.49
CA PHE A 460 17.28 51.10 -0.54
C PHE A 460 15.85 51.38 -0.09
N ASN A 461 15.15 52.22 -0.86
CA ASN A 461 13.74 52.55 -0.71
C ASN A 461 12.97 52.33 -2.02
N ILE A 462 11.64 52.20 -1.90
CA ILE A 462 10.72 52.37 -3.02
C ILE A 462 10.48 53.87 -3.16
N LEU A 463 10.75 54.43 -4.33
CA LEU A 463 10.52 55.84 -4.61
C LEU A 463 9.07 56.07 -5.04
N ASP A 464 8.55 57.27 -4.78
CA ASP A 464 7.23 57.67 -5.30
C ASP A 464 7.31 58.16 -6.76
N GLU A 465 8.00 57.38 -7.60
CA GLU A 465 8.17 57.64 -9.03
C GLU A 465 7.90 56.36 -9.82
N SER A 466 7.10 56.44 -10.88
CA SER A 466 6.91 55.32 -11.79
C SER A 466 8.02 55.28 -12.85
N VAL A 467 8.29 54.09 -13.39
CA VAL A 467 9.17 53.92 -14.55
C VAL A 467 8.46 54.46 -15.79
N GLU A 468 9.17 55.23 -16.61
CA GLU A 468 8.60 55.82 -17.84
C GLU A 468 8.10 54.71 -18.79
N GLY A 469 6.85 54.84 -19.26
CA GLY A 469 6.20 53.83 -20.10
C GLY A 469 5.64 52.62 -19.34
N TYR A 470 5.90 52.47 -18.04
CA TYR A 470 5.44 51.35 -17.20
C TYR A 470 4.79 51.86 -15.90
N PRO A 471 3.50 52.26 -15.94
CA PRO A 471 2.84 52.89 -14.78
C PRO A 471 2.76 51.99 -13.55
N ASP A 472 2.69 50.67 -13.76
CA ASP A 472 2.64 49.65 -12.69
C ASP A 472 4.02 49.34 -12.08
N ARG A 473 5.10 50.00 -12.53
CA ARG A 473 6.45 49.80 -11.96
C ARG A 473 6.88 51.04 -11.20
N LYS A 474 7.23 50.88 -9.92
CA LYS A 474 7.82 51.94 -9.11
C LYS A 474 9.34 51.82 -9.12
N LYS A 475 10.04 52.96 -9.23
CA LYS A 475 11.49 52.99 -9.15
C LYS A 475 11.95 52.62 -7.75
N LEU A 476 13.04 51.87 -7.68
CA LEU A 476 13.81 51.74 -6.44
C LEU A 476 14.90 52.81 -6.44
N GLY A 477 15.32 53.25 -5.26
CA GLY A 477 16.34 54.29 -5.18
C GLY A 477 16.83 54.56 -3.78
N ASP A 478 17.57 55.67 -3.66
CA ASP A 478 18.38 55.99 -2.49
C ASP A 478 19.33 54.81 -2.13
N PHE A 479 19.96 54.17 -3.11
CA PHE A 479 20.84 53.03 -2.83
C PHE A 479 22.11 53.45 -2.08
N ILE A 480 22.46 52.74 -1.00
CA ILE A 480 23.69 52.99 -0.24
C ILE A 480 24.26 51.70 0.36
N ASP A 481 25.59 51.56 0.29
CA ASP A 481 26.33 50.49 0.96
C ASP A 481 26.51 50.80 2.45
N ARG A 482 26.15 49.85 3.32
CA ARG A 482 26.40 49.90 4.78
C ARG A 482 25.96 51.22 5.41
N ALA A 483 24.67 51.53 5.32
CA ALA A 483 24.10 52.76 5.89
C ALA A 483 24.20 52.87 7.43
N ASN A 484 24.79 51.90 8.11
CA ASN A 484 24.95 51.80 9.56
C ASN A 484 26.37 52.12 10.08
N GLU A 485 27.37 52.22 9.19
CA GLU A 485 28.78 52.29 9.59
C GLU A 485 29.42 53.64 9.29
N ASN A 486 29.48 54.50 10.31
CA ASN A 486 30.30 55.71 10.31
C ASN A 486 31.73 55.42 10.85
N TYR A 487 32.36 54.32 10.44
CA TYR A 487 33.71 53.93 10.89
C TYR A 487 34.86 54.64 10.15
N GLY A 488 34.63 55.82 9.55
CA GLY A 488 35.65 56.59 8.86
C GLY A 488 36.31 55.88 7.66
N ARG A 489 35.72 54.78 7.15
CA ARG A 489 36.24 53.98 6.03
C ARG A 489 35.51 54.20 4.69
N GLY A 490 34.59 55.16 4.62
CA GLY A 490 33.83 55.49 3.41
C GLY A 490 32.79 54.42 3.05
N HIS A 491 31.71 54.85 2.39
CA HIS A 491 30.73 53.97 1.76
C HIS A 491 31.24 53.59 0.37
N ASP A 492 31.09 52.33 -0.05
CA ASP A 492 31.32 52.00 -1.45
C ASP A 492 30.22 52.67 -2.29
N GLN A 493 30.58 53.24 -3.44
CA GLN A 493 29.60 53.94 -4.27
C GLN A 493 28.66 52.93 -4.92
N VAL A 494 27.35 53.10 -4.73
CA VAL A 494 26.33 52.31 -5.43
C VAL A 494 25.73 53.15 -6.55
N ILE A 495 25.82 52.67 -7.78
CA ILE A 495 25.26 53.30 -8.97
C ILE A 495 24.04 52.49 -9.37
N ASP A 496 22.88 53.13 -9.47
CA ASP A 496 21.65 52.53 -9.99
C ASP A 496 21.46 52.92 -11.45
N ASN A 497 21.23 51.93 -12.31
CA ASN A 497 21.02 52.11 -13.75
C ASN A 497 19.55 51.93 -14.16
N GLY A 498 18.64 51.66 -13.21
CA GLY A 498 17.21 51.54 -13.50
C GLY A 498 16.51 50.43 -12.72
N SER A 499 16.71 50.37 -11.41
CA SER A 499 16.06 49.38 -10.54
C SER A 499 14.58 49.72 -10.30
N TRP A 500 13.72 48.70 -10.23
CA TRP A 500 12.28 48.88 -10.06
C TRP A 500 11.59 47.71 -9.37
N VAL A 501 10.38 47.92 -8.88
CA VAL A 501 9.47 46.86 -8.45
C VAL A 501 8.17 46.94 -9.25
N ASP A 502 7.71 45.79 -9.75
CA ASP A 502 6.40 45.67 -10.38
C ASP A 502 5.33 45.55 -9.30
N MET A 503 4.41 46.51 -9.29
CA MET A 503 3.41 46.66 -8.25
C MET A 503 2.31 45.60 -8.34
N LYS A 504 2.17 44.89 -9.46
CA LYS A 504 1.19 43.82 -9.65
C LYS A 504 1.78 42.47 -9.34
N THR A 505 2.97 42.18 -9.86
CA THR A 505 3.60 40.86 -9.72
C THR A 505 4.50 40.74 -8.49
N GLY A 506 4.92 41.86 -7.90
CA GLY A 506 5.89 41.88 -6.81
C GLY A 506 7.32 41.57 -7.24
N VAL A 507 7.57 41.41 -8.55
CA VAL A 507 8.92 41.19 -9.09
C VAL A 507 9.78 42.41 -8.82
N VAL A 508 10.96 42.19 -8.24
CA VAL A 508 11.93 43.23 -7.95
C VAL A 508 13.12 43.09 -8.90
N HIS A 509 13.38 44.14 -9.67
CA HIS A 509 14.48 44.23 -10.62
C HIS A 509 15.58 45.11 -10.05
N PHE A 510 16.77 44.55 -9.95
CA PHE A 510 17.98 45.28 -9.58
C PHE A 510 18.88 45.43 -10.81
N ASP A 511 19.29 46.67 -11.10
CA ASP A 511 20.36 47.01 -12.04
C ASP A 511 21.33 47.97 -11.34
N LEU A 512 22.17 47.41 -10.48
CA LEU A 512 23.10 48.17 -9.66
C LEU A 512 24.55 47.88 -10.06
N LYS A 513 25.43 48.82 -9.78
CA LYS A 513 26.88 48.64 -9.83
C LYS A 513 27.51 49.19 -8.55
N VAL A 514 28.23 48.33 -7.83
CA VAL A 514 28.90 48.67 -6.58
C VAL A 514 30.39 48.87 -6.84
N VAL A 515 30.91 50.07 -6.56
CA VAL A 515 32.32 50.44 -6.73
C VAL A 515 33.05 50.26 -5.42
N ASP A 516 33.53 49.04 -5.17
CA ASP A 516 34.33 48.71 -4.00
C ASP A 516 35.84 48.86 -4.27
N THR A 517 36.65 48.72 -3.21
CA THR A 517 38.12 48.80 -3.33
C THR A 517 38.72 47.64 -4.12
N ALA A 518 38.07 46.47 -4.15
CA ALA A 518 38.59 45.26 -4.80
C ALA A 518 38.40 45.27 -6.33
N TYR A 519 37.38 45.96 -6.82
CA TYR A 519 37.00 46.05 -8.23
C TYR A 519 37.05 47.50 -8.75
N LYS A 520 37.69 48.42 -8.02
CA LYS A 520 37.81 49.84 -8.42
C LYS A 520 38.39 50.02 -9.82
N ASP A 521 39.35 49.18 -10.21
CA ASP A 521 40.04 49.25 -11.51
C ASP A 521 39.20 48.64 -12.65
N GLU A 522 38.17 47.85 -12.30
CA GLU A 522 37.14 47.33 -13.21
C GLU A 522 35.90 48.26 -13.25
N GLY A 523 35.89 49.35 -12.47
CA GLY A 523 34.75 50.27 -12.38
C GLY A 523 33.60 49.77 -11.50
N GLY A 524 33.86 48.77 -10.63
CA GLY A 524 32.90 48.13 -9.73
C GLY A 524 32.42 46.75 -10.21
N PHE A 525 31.51 46.13 -9.46
CA PHE A 525 30.84 44.89 -9.84
C PHE A 525 29.32 45.09 -9.99
N PRO A 526 28.68 44.41 -10.96
CA PRO A 526 27.24 44.52 -11.19
C PRO A 526 26.41 43.64 -10.24
N ILE A 527 25.18 44.08 -9.98
CA ILE A 527 24.09 43.32 -9.35
C ILE A 527 22.90 43.46 -10.30
N GLN A 528 22.71 42.47 -11.16
CA GLN A 528 21.76 42.50 -12.28
C GLN A 528 20.82 41.29 -12.20
N TYR A 529 19.83 41.38 -11.33
CA TYR A 529 18.92 40.29 -10.97
C TYR A 529 17.45 40.66 -11.08
N ASN A 530 16.62 39.65 -11.32
CA ASN A 530 15.20 39.68 -11.02
C ASN A 530 14.96 38.78 -9.81
N PHE A 531 14.27 39.31 -8.81
CA PHE A 531 13.75 38.58 -7.68
C PHE A 531 12.24 38.38 -7.88
N THR A 532 11.84 37.12 -8.08
CA THR A 532 10.44 36.72 -8.28
C THR A 532 9.90 36.12 -6.98
N PRO A 533 8.75 36.58 -6.45
CA PRO A 533 8.19 36.02 -5.22
C PRO A 533 7.88 34.51 -5.35
N ASN A 534 8.16 33.74 -4.31
CA ASN A 534 7.72 32.33 -4.21
C ASN A 534 6.21 32.28 -3.92
N PHE A 535 5.46 31.43 -4.63
CA PHE A 535 4.00 31.28 -4.46
C PHE A 535 3.61 30.09 -3.58
#